data_AF-A0A2A5FR41-F1
#
_entry.id   AF-A0A2A5FR41-F1
#
_cell.length_a   1.000
_cell.length_b   1.000
_cell.length_c   1.000
_cell.angle_alpha   90.00
_cell.angle_beta   90.00
_cell.angle_gamma   90.00
#
_symmetry.space_group_name_H-M   'P 1'
#
loop_
_entity.id
_entity.type
_entity.pdbx_description
1 polymer ?
#
loop_
_entity_poly.entity_id
_entity_poly.type
_entity_poly.pdbx_seq_one_letter_code
_entity_poly.pdbx_strand_id
1 'polypeptide(L)'
;MKILKKLLAINTVFLIIFAFSIDVQAQRRKGPPPKKAHKVAHAKHHPHHKYAHHPKRGAVVKVVPSGAAVVMHKGVKFHLHSGVWYKPKGGAFVVVRPVRGIRIKTLPPGHRKIVLRQKTYFYYYGTYYMMTNTKEYEVIDAPVGAEVDALPDGYTTETVDGKEYYKLDDTYYKQKDKGGETAYEVVEVK
;
A
#
# COMPACT_ATOMS: atom_id res chain seq x y z
N MET A 1 32.19 3.52 82.20
CA MET A 1 32.83 4.73 82.72
C MET A 1 34.28 4.75 82.24
N LYS A 2 34.67 5.79 81.48
CA LYS A 2 36.05 6.26 81.23
C LYS A 2 36.98 5.25 80.52
N ILE A 3 37.27 5.41 79.22
CA ILE A 3 38.30 6.30 78.64
C ILE A 3 39.71 5.97 79.16
N LEU A 4 40.69 6.03 78.24
CA LEU A 4 42.14 6.20 78.44
C LEU A 4 42.92 4.86 78.53
N LYS A 5 43.99 4.57 77.80
CA LYS A 5 45.05 5.40 77.19
C LYS A 5 45.63 4.71 75.95
N LYS A 6 45.98 5.51 74.94
CA LYS A 6 47.00 5.17 73.93
C LYS A 6 48.33 4.92 74.63
N LEU A 7 49.15 4.02 74.08
CA LEU A 7 50.47 4.31 73.48
C LEU A 7 51.41 3.11 73.67
N LEU A 8 51.67 2.36 72.60
CA LEU A 8 52.93 1.61 72.48
C LEU A 8 53.41 1.71 71.02
N ALA A 9 54.44 2.53 70.84
CA ALA A 9 55.62 2.28 70.02
C ALA A 9 55.88 0.77 69.75
N ILE A 10 56.43 0.28 68.65
CA ILE A 10 57.45 0.76 67.72
C ILE A 10 57.66 -0.38 66.69
N ASN A 11 58.22 -0.05 65.51
CA ASN A 11 58.99 -0.91 64.59
C ASN A 11 58.32 -1.85 63.56
N THR A 12 58.50 -1.40 62.30
CA THR A 12 59.02 -2.15 61.12
C THR A 12 58.35 -3.46 60.71
N VAL A 13 57.75 -3.48 59.52
CA VAL A 13 58.20 -4.30 58.36
C VAL A 13 57.60 -3.70 57.08
N PHE A 14 58.48 -3.43 56.11
CA PHE A 14 58.19 -3.05 54.73
C PHE A 14 57.68 -4.29 53.98
N LEU A 15 56.45 -4.29 53.45
CA LEU A 15 55.96 -5.37 52.58
C LEU A 15 55.74 -4.79 51.18
N ILE A 16 56.75 -5.01 50.33
CA ILE A 16 56.79 -4.65 48.92
C ILE A 16 55.83 -5.56 48.18
N ILE A 17 54.68 -5.05 47.74
CA ILE A 17 53.83 -5.73 46.76
C ILE A 17 54.20 -5.18 45.38
N PHE A 18 54.87 -6.05 44.63
CA PHE A 18 55.30 -5.86 43.25
C PHE A 18 54.06 -5.74 42.35
N ALA A 19 53.69 -4.53 41.95
CA ALA A 19 52.65 -4.31 40.94
C ALA A 19 53.26 -4.52 39.54
N PHE A 20 53.14 -5.73 39.01
CA PHE A 20 53.30 -6.00 37.57
C PHE A 20 52.23 -5.19 36.81
N SER A 21 52.59 -4.04 36.26
CA SER A 21 51.78 -3.37 35.24
C SER A 21 52.03 -4.10 33.93
N ILE A 22 51.06 -4.94 33.54
CA ILE A 22 51.01 -5.50 32.20
C ILE A 22 50.41 -4.42 31.31
N ASP A 23 51.25 -3.67 30.59
CA ASP A 23 50.76 -2.79 29.53
C ASP A 23 50.26 -3.67 28.38
N VAL A 24 48.96 -3.98 28.40
CA VAL A 24 48.27 -4.58 27.27
C VAL A 24 48.04 -3.49 26.23
N GLN A 25 48.94 -3.40 25.26
CA GLN A 25 48.77 -2.56 24.08
C GLN A 25 47.66 -3.17 23.18
N ALA A 26 46.40 -2.90 23.49
CA ALA A 26 45.29 -3.26 22.61
C ALA A 26 45.35 -2.38 21.35
N GLN A 27 45.86 -2.91 20.23
CA GLN A 27 45.72 -2.27 18.93
C GLN A 27 44.23 -2.14 18.58
N ARG A 28 43.65 -0.95 18.78
CA ARG A 28 42.36 -0.56 18.20
C ARG A 28 42.49 -0.60 16.69
N ARG A 29 42.10 -1.71 16.06
CA ARG A 29 41.76 -1.74 14.64
C ARG A 29 40.57 -0.80 14.44
N LYS A 30 40.77 0.32 13.73
CA LYS A 30 39.66 1.14 13.23
C LYS A 30 38.85 0.24 12.29
N GLY A 31 37.67 -0.18 12.72
CA GLY A 31 36.72 -0.87 11.86
C GLY A 31 36.36 0.01 10.64
N PRO A 32 35.85 -0.58 9.56
CA PRO A 32 35.37 0.19 8.42
C PRO A 32 34.36 1.24 8.92
N PRO A 33 34.33 2.46 8.31
CA PRO A 33 33.32 3.45 8.69
C PRO A 33 31.94 2.80 8.59
N PRO A 34 31.02 3.08 9.54
CA PRO A 34 29.67 2.57 9.44
C PRO A 34 29.13 2.96 8.08
N LYS A 35 28.78 1.96 7.25
CA LYS A 35 28.11 2.22 5.98
C LYS A 35 26.94 3.12 6.35
N LYS A 36 26.91 4.36 5.83
CA LYS A 36 25.72 5.20 5.94
C LYS A 36 24.58 4.29 5.54
N ALA A 37 23.62 4.08 6.43
CA ALA A 37 22.41 3.38 6.07
C ALA A 37 21.88 4.14 4.86
N HIS A 38 22.02 3.56 3.66
CA HIS A 38 21.24 4.00 2.55
C HIS A 38 19.82 3.77 3.07
N LYS A 39 19.13 4.86 3.46
CA LYS A 39 17.68 4.84 3.47
C LYS A 39 17.37 4.32 2.08
N VAL A 40 16.98 3.05 1.98
CA VAL A 40 16.50 2.50 0.73
C VAL A 40 15.32 3.41 0.46
N ALA A 41 15.50 4.36 -0.45
CA ALA A 41 14.39 5.14 -0.93
C ALA A 41 13.45 4.07 -1.47
N HIS A 42 12.34 3.82 -0.76
CA HIS A 42 11.32 2.92 -1.24
C HIS A 42 11.01 3.42 -2.65
N ALA A 43 11.44 2.68 -3.66
CA ALA A 43 11.25 3.08 -5.04
C ALA A 43 9.75 3.35 -5.17
N LYS A 44 9.37 4.59 -5.49
CA LYS A 44 7.96 5.01 -5.52
C LYS A 44 7.23 4.03 -6.43
N HIS A 45 6.47 3.12 -5.82
CA HIS A 45 5.78 2.09 -6.55
C HIS A 45 4.60 2.77 -7.24
N HIS A 46 4.58 2.76 -8.56
CA HIS A 46 3.51 3.42 -9.30
C HIS A 46 2.18 2.72 -8.97
N PRO A 47 1.11 3.46 -8.60
CA PRO A 47 -0.17 2.87 -8.25
C PRO A 47 -0.72 1.87 -9.27
N HIS A 48 -0.35 2.01 -10.56
CA HIS A 48 -0.88 1.23 -11.66
C HIS A 48 -0.07 0.00 -12.07
N HIS A 49 1.01 -0.36 -11.36
CA HIS A 49 1.89 -1.46 -11.75
C HIS A 49 1.16 -2.76 -12.12
N LYS A 50 0.14 -3.17 -11.34
CA LYS A 50 -0.65 -4.40 -11.56
C LYS A 50 -1.47 -4.38 -12.84
N TYR A 51 -1.76 -3.18 -13.33
CA TYR A 51 -2.65 -2.92 -14.45
C TYR A 51 -1.96 -2.22 -15.62
N ALA A 52 -0.63 -2.22 -15.68
CA ALA A 52 0.14 -1.56 -16.72
C ALA A 52 -0.15 -2.09 -18.15
N HIS A 53 -0.70 -3.31 -18.25
CA HIS A 53 -1.11 -3.93 -19.52
C HIS A 53 -2.53 -3.53 -19.98
N HIS A 54 -3.30 -2.83 -19.14
CA HIS A 54 -4.66 -2.40 -19.45
C HIS A 54 -4.69 -0.96 -19.99
N PRO A 55 -5.64 -0.63 -20.88
CA PRO A 55 -5.76 0.72 -21.41
C PRO A 55 -6.21 1.70 -20.32
N LYS A 56 -5.56 2.85 -20.23
CA LYS A 56 -5.83 3.92 -19.23
C LYS A 56 -7.33 4.24 -19.06
N ARG A 57 -7.78 4.52 -17.82
CA ARG A 57 -9.12 5.05 -17.55
C ARG A 57 -9.36 6.33 -18.37
N GLY A 58 -10.50 6.39 -19.06
CA GLY A 58 -10.87 7.49 -19.95
C GLY A 58 -10.31 7.40 -21.37
N ALA A 59 -9.45 6.43 -21.69
CA ALA A 59 -8.94 6.24 -23.05
C ALA A 59 -10.07 5.94 -24.04
N VAL A 60 -9.96 6.49 -25.25
CA VAL A 60 -10.88 6.20 -26.36
C VAL A 60 -10.23 5.16 -27.27
N VAL A 61 -10.93 4.05 -27.51
CA VAL A 61 -10.50 2.97 -28.41
C VAL A 61 -11.53 2.79 -29.53
N LYS A 62 -11.06 2.59 -30.76
CA LYS A 62 -11.97 2.38 -31.91
C LYS A 62 -12.70 1.03 -31.82
N VAL A 63 -12.03 0.01 -31.31
CA VAL A 63 -12.53 -1.37 -31.26
C VAL A 63 -12.20 -1.94 -29.88
N VAL A 64 -13.18 -2.62 -29.28
CA VAL A 64 -12.99 -3.39 -28.04
C VAL A 64 -12.33 -4.73 -28.40
N PRO A 65 -11.41 -5.27 -27.57
CA PRO A 65 -10.80 -6.57 -27.83
C PRO A 65 -11.83 -7.68 -28.09
N SER A 66 -11.48 -8.61 -28.98
CA SER A 66 -12.33 -9.75 -29.35
C SER A 66 -12.69 -10.60 -28.12
N GLY A 67 -13.93 -11.09 -28.05
CA GLY A 67 -14.40 -11.90 -26.91
C GLY A 67 -14.91 -11.08 -25.73
N ALA A 68 -15.05 -9.77 -25.87
CA ALA A 68 -15.71 -8.93 -24.87
C ALA A 68 -17.17 -9.37 -24.66
N ALA A 69 -17.56 -9.54 -23.40
CA ALA A 69 -18.95 -9.79 -23.03
C ALA A 69 -19.76 -8.49 -23.13
N VAL A 70 -20.96 -8.56 -23.69
CA VAL A 70 -21.87 -7.42 -23.75
C VAL A 70 -22.86 -7.49 -22.59
N VAL A 71 -22.90 -6.44 -21.77
CA VAL A 71 -23.81 -6.31 -20.64
C VAL A 71 -24.73 -5.11 -20.88
N MET A 72 -26.01 -5.39 -21.09
CA MET A 72 -27.03 -4.36 -21.24
C MET A 72 -27.44 -3.83 -19.87
N HIS A 73 -27.40 -2.51 -19.68
CA HIS A 73 -27.91 -1.87 -18.47
C HIS A 73 -28.53 -0.53 -18.79
N LYS A 74 -29.82 -0.36 -18.44
CA LYS A 74 -30.59 0.87 -18.66
C LYS A 74 -30.46 1.41 -20.10
N GLY A 75 -30.59 0.53 -21.09
CA GLY A 75 -30.51 0.88 -22.52
C GLY A 75 -29.09 1.09 -23.08
N VAL A 76 -28.04 0.97 -22.26
CA VAL A 76 -26.64 1.10 -22.69
C VAL A 76 -25.98 -0.28 -22.76
N LYS A 77 -25.34 -0.58 -23.88
CA LYS A 77 -24.53 -1.80 -24.08
C LYS A 77 -23.09 -1.57 -23.61
N PHE A 78 -22.79 -1.93 -22.37
CA PHE A 78 -21.41 -1.95 -21.89
C PHE A 78 -20.70 -3.21 -22.40
N HIS A 79 -19.42 -3.08 -22.72
CA HIS A 79 -18.58 -4.21 -23.13
C HIS A 79 -17.54 -4.45 -22.04
N LEU A 80 -17.39 -5.70 -21.61
CA LEU A 80 -16.47 -6.12 -20.56
C LEU A 80 -15.45 -7.07 -21.15
N HIS A 81 -14.17 -6.73 -21.07
CA HIS A 81 -13.07 -7.60 -21.49
C HIS A 81 -11.96 -7.59 -20.45
N SER A 82 -11.58 -8.76 -19.95
CA SER A 82 -10.53 -8.93 -18.93
C SER A 82 -10.66 -7.99 -17.72
N GLY A 83 -11.90 -7.69 -17.31
CA GLY A 83 -12.19 -6.79 -16.19
C GLY A 83 -12.16 -5.29 -16.49
N VAL A 84 -11.88 -4.91 -17.73
CA VAL A 84 -11.96 -3.52 -18.20
C VAL A 84 -13.32 -3.29 -18.86
N TRP A 85 -13.98 -2.20 -18.49
CA TRP A 85 -15.29 -1.82 -19.00
C TRP A 85 -15.19 -0.73 -20.06
N TYR A 86 -15.93 -0.93 -21.14
CA TYR A 86 -15.97 -0.07 -22.32
C TYR A 86 -17.40 0.39 -22.56
N LYS A 87 -17.60 1.70 -22.68
CA LYS A 87 -18.88 2.32 -23.00
C LYS A 87 -18.84 2.89 -24.42
N PRO A 88 -19.83 2.60 -25.28
CA PRO A 88 -19.93 3.21 -26.60
C PRO A 88 -19.96 4.75 -26.54
N LYS A 89 -19.21 5.41 -27.42
CA LYS A 89 -19.19 6.86 -27.59
C LYS A 89 -18.84 7.21 -29.04
N GLY A 90 -19.80 7.73 -29.79
CA GLY A 90 -19.57 8.32 -31.13
C GLY A 90 -18.86 7.38 -32.13
N GLY A 91 -19.29 6.13 -32.22
CA GLY A 91 -18.66 5.13 -33.11
C GLY A 91 -17.35 4.52 -32.59
N ALA A 92 -16.89 4.92 -31.40
CA ALA A 92 -15.79 4.33 -30.66
C ALA A 92 -16.26 3.88 -29.27
N PHE A 93 -15.31 3.55 -28.41
CA PHE A 93 -15.56 3.16 -27.02
C PHE A 93 -14.65 3.94 -26.08
N VAL A 94 -15.13 4.20 -24.87
CA VAL A 94 -14.33 4.81 -23.79
C VAL A 94 -14.15 3.80 -22.67
N VAL A 95 -12.93 3.69 -22.15
CA VAL A 95 -12.62 2.93 -20.94
C VAL A 95 -13.20 3.65 -19.72
N VAL A 96 -14.18 3.06 -19.04
CA VAL A 96 -14.92 3.71 -17.95
C VAL A 96 -15.00 2.81 -16.72
N ARG A 97 -15.26 3.40 -15.55
CA ARG A 97 -15.87 2.64 -14.45
C ARG A 97 -17.34 2.38 -14.83
N PRO A 98 -17.82 1.13 -14.75
CA PRO A 98 -19.22 0.83 -15.03
C PRO A 98 -20.12 1.53 -14.02
N VAL A 99 -21.36 1.83 -14.43
CA VAL A 99 -22.35 2.41 -13.51
C VAL A 99 -22.76 1.41 -12.44
N ARG A 100 -23.04 1.91 -11.24
CA ARG A 100 -23.56 1.11 -10.14
C ARG A 100 -24.84 0.36 -10.55
N GLY A 101 -24.95 -0.89 -10.08
CA GLY A 101 -26.10 -1.76 -10.33
C GLY A 101 -25.94 -2.71 -11.52
N ILE A 102 -24.87 -2.57 -12.32
CA ILE A 102 -24.53 -3.58 -13.33
C ILE A 102 -24.16 -4.89 -12.64
N ARG A 103 -24.65 -6.03 -13.17
CA ARG A 103 -24.37 -7.36 -12.63
C ARG A 103 -23.59 -8.22 -13.61
N ILE A 104 -22.66 -9.02 -13.09
CA ILE A 104 -21.89 -10.02 -13.84
C ILE A 104 -21.90 -11.36 -13.08
N LYS A 105 -21.86 -12.47 -13.81
CA LYS A 105 -21.87 -13.82 -13.20
C LYS A 105 -20.50 -14.24 -12.66
N THR A 106 -19.43 -13.72 -13.25
CA THR A 106 -18.05 -14.12 -12.94
C THR A 106 -17.19 -12.89 -12.80
N LEU A 107 -16.41 -12.82 -11.72
CA LEU A 107 -15.45 -11.73 -11.50
C LEU A 107 -14.26 -11.86 -12.46
N PRO A 108 -13.60 -10.74 -12.79
CA PRO A 108 -12.36 -10.78 -13.56
C PRO A 108 -11.26 -11.62 -12.87
N PRO A 109 -10.42 -12.33 -13.65
CA PRO A 109 -9.23 -12.99 -13.12
C PRO A 109 -8.32 -11.98 -12.41
N GLY A 110 -7.78 -12.36 -11.24
CA GLY A 110 -6.89 -11.49 -10.45
C GLY A 110 -7.62 -10.40 -9.64
N HIS A 111 -8.95 -10.50 -9.48
CA HIS A 111 -9.69 -9.66 -8.54
C HIS A 111 -9.16 -9.81 -7.11
N ARG A 112 -9.28 -8.72 -6.35
CA ARG A 112 -8.96 -8.68 -4.94
C ARG A 112 -10.23 -8.88 -4.12
N LYS A 113 -10.22 -9.81 -3.17
CA LYS A 113 -11.24 -9.93 -2.12
C LYS A 113 -10.91 -8.97 -0.99
N ILE A 114 -11.89 -8.19 -0.55
CA ILE A 114 -11.76 -7.19 0.52
C ILE A 114 -12.80 -7.51 1.58
N VAL A 115 -12.36 -7.78 2.80
CA VAL A 115 -13.26 -7.95 3.95
C VAL A 115 -13.24 -6.67 4.76
N LEU A 116 -14.39 -6.01 4.86
CA LEU A 116 -14.52 -4.72 5.53
C LEU A 116 -15.83 -4.72 6.33
N ARG A 117 -15.74 -4.51 7.65
CA ARG A 117 -16.91 -4.45 8.56
C ARG A 117 -17.87 -5.63 8.37
N GLN A 118 -17.33 -6.85 8.39
CA GLN A 118 -18.05 -8.13 8.20
C GLN A 118 -18.71 -8.31 6.82
N LYS A 119 -18.54 -7.38 5.88
CA LYS A 119 -18.98 -7.51 4.49
C LYS A 119 -17.80 -7.89 3.60
N THR A 120 -18.08 -8.69 2.59
CA THR A 120 -17.11 -9.07 1.56
C THR A 120 -17.39 -8.27 0.29
N TYR A 121 -16.36 -7.58 -0.18
CA TYR A 121 -16.33 -6.85 -1.43
C TYR A 121 -15.26 -7.45 -2.33
N PHE A 122 -15.34 -7.12 -3.61
CA PHE A 122 -14.36 -7.51 -4.61
C PHE A 122 -13.94 -6.30 -5.41
N TYR A 123 -12.68 -6.25 -5.82
CA TYR A 123 -12.12 -5.13 -6.55
C TYR A 123 -11.32 -5.61 -7.76
N TYR A 124 -11.53 -4.95 -8.89
CA TYR A 124 -10.66 -5.09 -10.05
C TYR A 124 -10.69 -3.83 -10.90
N TYR A 125 -9.51 -3.33 -11.27
CA TYR A 125 -9.32 -2.24 -12.24
C TYR A 125 -10.21 -1.01 -11.95
N GLY A 126 -10.21 -0.54 -10.70
CA GLY A 126 -11.00 0.62 -10.28
C GLY A 126 -12.50 0.36 -10.11
N THR A 127 -12.97 -0.88 -10.21
CA THR A 127 -14.38 -1.25 -10.05
C THR A 127 -14.56 -2.12 -8.81
N TYR A 128 -15.56 -1.79 -8.00
CA TYR A 128 -15.96 -2.56 -6.82
C TYR A 128 -17.21 -3.36 -7.09
N TYR A 129 -17.24 -4.56 -6.52
CA TYR A 129 -18.36 -5.48 -6.62
C TYR A 129 -18.75 -6.03 -5.26
N MET A 130 -20.01 -6.41 -5.13
CA MET A 130 -20.53 -7.18 -4.00
C MET A 130 -21.36 -8.36 -4.52
N MET A 131 -21.23 -9.52 -3.90
CA MET A 131 -22.06 -10.67 -4.25
C MET A 131 -23.51 -10.41 -3.80
N THR A 132 -24.44 -10.68 -4.70
CA THR A 132 -25.89 -10.61 -4.47
C THR A 132 -26.45 -11.96 -4.04
N ASN A 133 -27.68 -11.96 -3.53
CA ASN A 133 -28.39 -13.18 -3.14
C ASN A 133 -28.63 -14.14 -4.33
N THR A 134 -28.63 -13.63 -5.57
CA THR A 134 -28.78 -14.41 -6.80
C THR A 134 -27.45 -14.98 -7.32
N LYS A 135 -26.38 -14.93 -6.52
CA LYS A 135 -25.02 -15.39 -6.87
C LYS A 135 -24.39 -14.64 -8.06
N GLU A 136 -24.84 -13.41 -8.31
CA GLU A 136 -24.20 -12.49 -9.25
C GLU A 136 -23.40 -11.43 -8.50
N TYR A 137 -22.44 -10.80 -9.16
CA TYR A 137 -21.63 -9.72 -8.61
C TYR A 137 -22.14 -8.39 -9.15
N GLU A 138 -22.63 -7.54 -8.27
CA GLU A 138 -23.15 -6.22 -8.61
C GLU A 138 -22.06 -5.17 -8.43
N VAL A 139 -21.89 -4.30 -9.43
CA VAL A 139 -21.06 -3.10 -9.36
C VAL A 139 -21.63 -2.17 -8.30
N ILE A 140 -20.79 -1.77 -7.36
CA ILE A 140 -21.14 -0.85 -6.28
C ILE A 140 -20.21 0.38 -6.29
N ASP A 141 -20.57 1.38 -5.51
CA ASP A 141 -19.68 2.50 -5.20
C ASP A 141 -18.50 2.01 -4.34
N ALA A 142 -17.37 2.73 -4.40
CA ALA A 142 -16.18 2.38 -3.64
C ALA A 142 -16.47 2.42 -2.13
N PRO A 143 -16.35 1.31 -1.37
CA PRO A 143 -16.62 1.32 0.05
C PRO A 143 -15.53 2.11 0.79
N VAL A 144 -15.91 3.13 1.55
CA VAL A 144 -14.97 3.91 2.38
C VAL A 144 -14.24 3.00 3.37
N GLY A 145 -12.91 3.09 3.39
CA GLY A 145 -12.03 2.22 4.15
C GLY A 145 -11.61 0.93 3.43
N ALA A 146 -12.08 0.68 2.19
CA ALA A 146 -11.60 -0.44 1.40
C ALA A 146 -10.14 -0.23 0.99
N GLU A 147 -9.29 -1.24 1.22
CA GLU A 147 -7.87 -1.21 0.84
C GLU A 147 -7.60 -2.05 -0.41
N VAL A 148 -6.98 -1.42 -1.41
CA VAL A 148 -6.56 -2.05 -2.66
C VAL A 148 -5.05 -1.98 -2.84
N ASP A 149 -4.50 -2.92 -3.62
CA ASP A 149 -3.06 -3.03 -3.89
C ASP A 149 -2.60 -2.16 -5.06
N ALA A 150 -3.51 -1.82 -5.97
CA ALA A 150 -3.22 -1.02 -7.16
C ALA A 150 -4.43 -0.24 -7.65
N LEU A 151 -4.17 0.88 -8.33
CA LEU A 151 -5.16 1.72 -9.02
C LEU A 151 -4.91 1.67 -10.53
N PRO A 152 -5.92 1.63 -11.41
CA PRO A 152 -5.73 1.85 -12.83
C PRO A 152 -4.92 3.10 -13.16
N ASP A 153 -4.18 3.09 -14.26
CA ASP A 153 -3.72 4.35 -14.85
C ASP A 153 -4.95 5.23 -15.21
N GLY A 154 -4.78 6.54 -15.15
CA GLY A 154 -5.85 7.53 -15.30
C GLY A 154 -6.38 8.08 -13.99
N TYR A 155 -5.74 7.75 -12.86
CA TYR A 155 -5.88 8.54 -11.66
C TYR A 155 -5.17 9.90 -11.83
N THR A 156 -5.55 10.85 -11.00
CA THR A 156 -4.87 12.14 -10.81
C THR A 156 -4.43 12.25 -9.35
N THR A 157 -3.47 13.13 -9.07
CA THR A 157 -3.04 13.41 -7.70
C THR A 157 -3.53 14.80 -7.33
N GLU A 158 -4.25 14.91 -6.22
CA GLU A 158 -4.78 16.17 -5.69
C GLU A 158 -4.23 16.39 -4.29
N THR A 159 -3.91 17.64 -3.94
CA THR A 159 -3.54 18.01 -2.57
C THR A 159 -4.69 18.76 -1.93
N VAL A 160 -5.19 18.24 -0.83
CA VAL A 160 -6.26 18.86 -0.02
C VAL A 160 -5.75 18.98 1.41
N ASP A 161 -5.79 20.19 1.97
CA ASP A 161 -5.24 20.52 3.30
C ASP A 161 -3.80 20.02 3.53
N GLY A 162 -2.94 20.17 2.52
CA GLY A 162 -1.54 19.74 2.57
C GLY A 162 -1.33 18.22 2.56
N LYS A 163 -2.38 17.42 2.34
CA LYS A 163 -2.30 15.97 2.20
C LYS A 163 -2.52 15.57 0.74
N GLU A 164 -1.67 14.65 0.27
CA GLU A 164 -1.76 14.11 -1.08
C GLU A 164 -2.80 12.97 -1.14
N TYR A 165 -3.66 13.02 -2.14
CA TYR A 165 -4.67 12.01 -2.45
C TYR A 165 -4.60 11.62 -3.92
N TYR A 166 -4.86 10.34 -4.18
CA TYR A 166 -5.00 9.81 -5.53
C TYR A 166 -6.49 9.78 -5.86
N LYS A 167 -6.92 10.39 -6.95
CA LYS A 167 -8.31 10.44 -7.38
C LYS A 167 -8.50 9.69 -8.68
N LEU A 168 -9.43 8.74 -8.68
CA LEU A 168 -9.83 8.00 -9.88
C LEU A 168 -11.34 8.14 -10.04
N ASP A 169 -11.77 8.65 -11.19
CA ASP A 169 -13.16 9.03 -11.43
C ASP A 169 -13.65 10.02 -10.34
N ASP A 170 -14.56 9.58 -9.48
CA ASP A 170 -15.13 10.29 -8.33
C ASP A 170 -14.63 9.77 -6.97
N THR A 171 -13.69 8.81 -6.95
CA THR A 171 -13.21 8.16 -5.73
C THR A 171 -11.84 8.67 -5.33
N TYR A 172 -11.69 9.04 -4.06
CA TYR A 172 -10.41 9.44 -3.46
C TYR A 172 -9.75 8.28 -2.72
N TYR A 173 -8.44 8.22 -2.83
CA TYR A 173 -7.59 7.20 -2.24
C TYR A 173 -6.43 7.84 -1.50
N LYS A 174 -6.13 7.31 -0.31
CA LYS A 174 -4.93 7.64 0.45
C LYS A 174 -3.95 6.47 0.41
N GLN A 175 -2.70 6.74 0.08
CA GLN A 175 -1.65 5.73 0.15
C GLN A 175 -1.36 5.35 1.61
N LYS A 176 -1.15 4.05 1.83
CA LYS A 176 -0.71 3.46 3.10
C LYS A 176 0.43 2.49 2.85
N ASP A 177 1.36 2.45 3.79
CA ASP A 177 2.34 1.38 3.86
C ASP A 177 1.80 0.24 4.72
N LYS A 178 1.81 -0.98 4.17
CA LYS A 178 1.30 -2.19 4.82
C LYS A 178 2.38 -3.27 4.76
N GLY A 179 3.22 -3.32 5.79
CA GLY A 179 4.28 -4.34 5.90
C GLY A 179 5.32 -4.29 4.78
N GLY A 180 5.59 -3.11 4.23
CA GLY A 180 6.52 -2.91 3.11
C GLY A 180 5.86 -2.94 1.72
N GLU A 181 4.57 -3.31 1.64
CA GLU A 181 3.76 -3.16 0.43
C GLU A 181 2.97 -1.86 0.45
N THR A 182 2.81 -1.24 -0.71
CA THR A 182 1.95 -0.06 -0.87
C THR A 182 0.50 -0.48 -1.05
N ALA A 183 -0.40 0.10 -0.27
CA ALA A 183 -1.84 -0.05 -0.40
C ALA A 183 -2.50 1.33 -0.58
N TYR A 184 -3.73 1.34 -1.11
CA TYR A 184 -4.54 2.53 -1.33
C TYR A 184 -5.87 2.34 -0.64
N GLU A 185 -6.17 3.17 0.36
CA GLU A 185 -7.42 3.14 1.11
C GLU A 185 -8.41 4.15 0.51
N VAL A 186 -9.65 3.72 0.26
CA VAL A 186 -10.74 4.62 -0.13
C VAL A 186 -11.07 5.56 1.04
N VAL A 187 -11.05 6.86 0.78
CA VAL A 187 -11.32 7.91 1.78
C VAL A 187 -12.37 8.89 1.29
N GLU A 188 -13.09 9.48 2.21
CA GLU A 188 -13.86 10.69 1.94
C GLU A 188 -12.95 11.90 2.11
N VAL A 189 -12.97 12.79 1.12
CA VAL A 189 -12.32 14.10 1.20
C VAL A 189 -13.45 15.13 1.26
N LYS A 190 -13.42 15.97 2.29
CA LYS A 190 -14.40 17.03 2.54
C LYS A 190 -13.79 18.38 2.24
#